data_AF-A0A7X8ALU3-F1
#
_entry.id   AF-A0A7X8ALU3-F1
#
_cell.length_a   1.000
_cell.length_b   1.000
_cell.length_c   1.000
_cell.angle_alpha   90.00
_cell.angle_beta   90.00
_cell.angle_gamma   90.00
#
_symmetry.space_group_name_H-M   'P 1'
#
loop_
_entity.id
_entity.type
_entity.pdbx_description
1 polymer ?
#
loop_
_entity_poly.entity_id
_entity_poly.type
_entity_poly.pdbx_seq_one_letter_code
_entity_poly.pdbx_strand_id
1 'polypeptide(L)'
;MRSFLVDGMLGRLARWMRLLGLDAEFRPGLPDDELIELAVAADRILVTRDRRLAGRRAVRDRVILIAAERWPDQVAELLAGRPELGPIRPLTRCLRCNEPLVTVDAAEVAPSVPPYVLAHHREFCRCPSCNRIYWPGTHRERMCEMLRRLGLDPGPPPAAGSRKPPCPSAPHREEGA
;
A
#
# COMPACT_ATOMS: atom_id res chain seq x y z
N MET A 1 -3.21 -0.16 -12.99
CA MET A 1 -3.64 -0.15 -11.58
C MET A 1 -3.67 1.31 -11.16
N ARG A 2 -4.70 1.79 -10.47
CA ARG A 2 -4.79 3.21 -10.08
C ARG A 2 -3.78 3.54 -8.99
N SER A 3 -3.10 4.68 -9.12
CA SER A 3 -2.15 5.19 -8.12
C SER A 3 -2.74 6.36 -7.36
N PHE A 4 -2.30 6.53 -6.12
CA PHE A 4 -2.82 7.49 -5.17
C PHE A 4 -1.71 8.40 -4.67
N LEU A 5 -2.08 9.65 -4.42
CA LEU A 5 -1.29 10.62 -3.69
C LEU A 5 -2.07 10.99 -2.43
N VAL A 6 -1.50 10.74 -1.26
CA VAL A 6 -2.14 10.93 0.03
C VAL A 6 -1.53 12.15 0.71
N ASP A 7 -2.40 13.07 1.12
CA ASP A 7 -2.02 14.29 1.83
C ASP A 7 -1.41 14.00 3.21
N GLY A 8 -0.87 15.04 3.85
CA GLY A 8 -0.26 14.94 5.19
C GLY A 8 -1.23 14.53 6.32
N MET A 9 -2.54 14.73 6.17
CA MET A 9 -3.55 14.45 7.19
C MET A 9 -3.87 12.96 7.30
N LEU A 10 -3.54 12.19 6.25
CA LEU A 10 -3.97 10.81 6.07
C LEU A 10 -2.80 9.81 6.12
N GLY A 11 -1.73 10.13 6.86
CA GLY A 11 -0.54 9.27 6.92
C GLY A 11 -0.80 7.84 7.42
N ARG A 12 -1.74 7.66 8.36
CA ARG A 12 -2.14 6.31 8.81
C ARG A 12 -2.93 5.57 7.73
N LEU A 13 -3.81 6.27 7.01
CA LEU A 13 -4.53 5.72 5.87
C LEU A 13 -3.56 5.31 4.75
N ALA A 14 -2.57 6.14 4.40
CA ALA A 14 -1.56 5.81 3.40
C ALA A 14 -0.83 4.50 3.72
N ARG A 15 -0.47 4.28 5.00
CA ARG A 15 0.13 3.03 5.45
C ARG A 15 -0.81 1.84 5.27
N TRP A 16 -2.10 2.00 5.57
CA TRP A 16 -3.11 0.97 5.34
C TRP A 16 -3.32 0.68 3.86
N MET A 17 -3.40 1.70 3.01
CA MET A 17 -3.50 1.55 1.56
C MET A 17 -2.33 0.72 1.00
N ARG A 18 -1.09 1.00 1.43
CA ARG A 18 0.10 0.21 1.04
C ARG A 18 0.04 -1.23 1.55
N LEU A 19 -0.48 -1.43 2.76
CA LEU A 19 -0.69 -2.76 3.31
C LEU A 19 -1.72 -3.56 2.50
N LEU A 20 -2.72 -2.87 1.94
CA LEU A 20 -3.71 -3.47 1.04
C LEU A 20 -3.14 -3.74 -0.36
N GLY A 21 -1.92 -3.27 -0.66
CA GLY A 21 -1.25 -3.41 -1.95
C GLY A 21 -1.49 -2.25 -2.92
N LEU A 22 -2.07 -1.15 -2.45
CA LEU A 22 -2.32 0.04 -3.25
C LEU A 22 -1.05 0.88 -3.35
N ASP A 23 -0.84 1.47 -4.54
CA ASP A 23 0.16 2.50 -4.76
C ASP A 23 -0.28 3.80 -4.09
N ALA A 24 0.15 4.04 -2.86
CA ALA A 24 -0.23 5.21 -2.09
C ALA A 24 1.02 6.01 -1.71
N GLU A 25 1.40 6.95 -2.57
CA GLU A 25 2.46 7.90 -2.28
C GLU A 25 1.98 8.85 -1.19
N PHE A 26 2.81 9.11 -0.19
CA PHE A 26 2.48 9.98 0.94
C PHE A 26 3.47 11.12 0.95
N ARG A 27 2.96 12.34 0.87
CA ARG A 27 3.78 13.57 0.76
C ARG A 27 3.36 14.54 1.87
N PRO A 28 3.80 14.29 3.12
CA PRO A 28 3.49 15.19 4.23
C PRO A 28 4.20 16.53 4.02
N GLY A 29 3.47 17.62 4.22
CA GLY A 29 4.04 18.98 4.25
C GLY A 29 4.26 19.63 2.88
N LEU A 30 3.84 18.99 1.78
CA LEU A 30 3.79 19.68 0.48
C LEU A 30 2.63 20.70 0.50
N PRO A 31 2.81 21.91 -0.06
CA PRO A 31 1.72 22.84 -0.30
C PRO A 31 0.63 22.26 -1.20
N ASP A 32 -0.60 22.76 -1.05
CA ASP A 32 -1.77 22.32 -1.82
C ASP A 32 -1.54 22.38 -3.34
N ASP A 33 -0.95 23.48 -3.84
CA ASP A 33 -0.73 23.66 -5.27
C ASP A 33 0.30 22.65 -5.80
N GLU A 34 1.38 22.38 -5.06
CA GLU A 34 2.36 21.35 -5.42
C GLU A 34 1.78 19.93 -5.36
N LEU A 35 0.91 19.64 -4.38
CA LEU A 35 0.20 18.36 -4.31
C LEU A 35 -0.71 18.16 -5.52
N ILE A 36 -1.40 19.21 -5.95
CA ILE A 36 -2.25 19.20 -7.15
C ILE A 36 -1.40 18.96 -8.40
N GLU A 37 -0.32 19.72 -8.57
CA GLU A 37 0.60 19.57 -9.70
C GLU A 37 1.15 18.15 -9.78
N LEU A 38 1.60 17.60 -8.66
CA LEU A 38 2.11 16.25 -8.58
C LEU A 38 1.03 15.20 -8.91
N ALA A 39 -0.19 15.37 -8.38
CA ALA A 39 -1.30 14.46 -8.68
C ALA A 39 -1.67 14.47 -10.16
N VAL A 40 -1.69 15.66 -10.78
CA VAL A 40 -1.99 15.84 -12.21
C VAL A 40 -0.88 15.26 -13.07
N ALA A 41 0.38 15.61 -12.80
CA ALA A 41 1.53 15.21 -13.61
C ALA A 41 1.78 13.69 -13.56
N ALA A 42 1.56 13.06 -12.41
CA ALA A 42 1.76 11.62 -12.22
C ALA A 42 0.48 10.78 -12.45
N ASP A 43 -0.61 11.39 -12.91
CA ASP A 43 -1.94 10.77 -13.06
C ASP A 43 -2.38 9.98 -11.82
N ARG A 44 -2.21 10.60 -10.65
CA ARG A 44 -2.57 10.02 -9.34
C ARG A 44 -3.89 10.60 -8.85
N ILE A 45 -4.66 9.76 -8.18
CA ILE A 45 -5.85 10.20 -7.45
C ILE A 45 -5.40 10.80 -6.12
N LEU A 46 -5.73 12.08 -5.89
CA LEU A 46 -5.47 12.76 -4.63
C LEU A 46 -6.44 12.26 -3.55
N VAL A 47 -5.92 11.88 -2.40
CA VAL A 47 -6.71 11.46 -1.24
C VAL A 47 -6.47 12.46 -0.12
N THR A 48 -7.52 13.16 0.29
CA THR A 48 -7.42 14.26 1.25
C THR A 48 -8.64 14.32 2.18
N ARG A 49 -8.47 14.92 3.37
CA ARG A 49 -9.59 15.35 4.21
C ARG A 49 -9.92 16.83 4.07
N ASP A 50 -9.08 17.59 3.37
CA ASP A 50 -9.29 19.02 3.18
C ASP A 50 -10.32 19.27 2.07
N ARG A 51 -11.47 19.83 2.48
CA ARG A 51 -12.57 20.16 1.56
C ARG A 51 -12.21 21.28 0.59
N ARG A 52 -11.33 22.21 0.99
CA ARG A 52 -10.85 23.30 0.13
C ARG A 52 -9.96 22.75 -0.98
N LEU A 53 -9.03 21.86 -0.62
CA LEU A 53 -8.17 21.17 -1.58
C LEU A 53 -9.00 20.30 -2.54
N ALA A 54 -9.93 19.51 -2.01
CA ALA A 54 -10.85 18.72 -2.84
C ALA A 54 -11.78 19.55 -3.73
N GLY A 55 -12.06 20.80 -3.35
CA GLY A 55 -12.87 21.73 -4.15
C GLY A 55 -12.15 22.36 -5.34
N ARG A 56 -10.82 22.18 -5.47
CA ARG A 56 -10.02 22.78 -6.54
C ARG A 56 -10.37 22.17 -7.90
N ARG A 57 -10.59 23.02 -8.90
CA ARG A 57 -10.99 22.61 -10.26
C ARG A 57 -9.98 21.65 -10.90
N ALA A 58 -8.68 21.83 -10.64
CA ALA A 58 -7.61 21.03 -11.23
C ALA A 58 -7.63 19.53 -10.85
N VAL A 59 -8.25 19.19 -9.72
CA VAL A 59 -8.33 17.79 -9.22
C VAL A 59 -9.75 17.26 -9.14
N ARG A 60 -10.75 18.00 -9.65
CA ARG A 60 -12.18 17.69 -9.51
C ARG A 60 -12.52 16.24 -9.93
N ASP A 61 -11.89 15.75 -10.99
CA ASP A 61 -12.15 14.42 -11.54
C ASP A 61 -11.20 13.33 -10.99
N ARG A 62 -10.28 13.70 -10.09
CA ARG A 62 -9.22 12.84 -9.56
C ARG A 62 -8.95 13.05 -8.07
N VAL A 63 -9.97 13.39 -7.29
CA VAL A 63 -9.86 13.58 -5.84
C VAL A 63 -10.84 12.69 -5.07
N ILE A 64 -10.37 12.17 -3.94
CA ILE A 64 -11.17 11.47 -2.94
C ILE A 64 -11.11 12.32 -1.68
N LEU A 65 -12.27 12.86 -1.31
CA LEU A 65 -12.47 13.48 -0.02
C LEU A 65 -12.87 12.40 0.99
N ILE A 66 -12.06 12.26 2.04
CA ILE A 66 -12.35 11.39 3.18
C ILE A 66 -13.02 12.24 4.26
N ALA A 67 -14.26 11.93 4.62
CA ALA A 67 -14.99 12.60 5.67
C ALA A 67 -14.64 12.08 7.06
N ALA A 68 -14.33 10.78 7.18
CA ALA A 68 -14.09 10.11 8.44
C ALA A 68 -12.88 10.65 9.20
N GLU A 69 -13.05 10.85 10.52
CA GLU A 69 -11.96 11.33 11.37
C GLU A 69 -11.02 10.23 11.85
N ARG A 70 -11.59 9.08 12.19
CA ARG A 70 -10.86 7.96 12.75
C ARG A 70 -10.32 7.12 11.63
N TRP A 71 -9.03 6.78 11.70
CA TRP A 71 -8.35 6.00 10.68
C TRP A 71 -9.03 4.67 10.28
N PRO A 72 -9.74 3.92 11.15
CA PRO A 72 -10.41 2.70 10.70
C PRO A 72 -11.59 3.04 9.77
N ASP A 73 -12.34 4.08 10.14
CA ASP A 73 -13.51 4.56 9.41
C ASP A 73 -13.07 5.17 8.05
N GLN A 74 -11.88 5.78 7.98
CA GLN A 74 -11.26 6.24 6.73
C GLN A 74 -10.95 5.10 5.75
N VAL A 75 -10.47 3.96 6.26
CA VAL A 75 -10.20 2.77 5.44
C VAL A 75 -11.52 2.19 4.93
N ALA A 76 -12.55 2.14 5.78
CA ALA A 76 -13.87 1.67 5.39
C ALA A 76 -14.51 2.57 4.33
N GLU A 77 -14.46 3.89 4.51
CA GLU A 77 -14.96 4.89 3.56
C GLU A 77 -14.27 4.75 2.18
N LEU A 78 -12.93 4.62 2.18
CA LEU A 78 -12.16 4.44 0.94
C LEU A 78 -12.57 3.15 0.21
N LEU A 79 -12.73 2.04 0.94
CA LEU A 79 -13.04 0.74 0.35
C LEU A 79 -14.50 0.63 -0.13
N ALA A 80 -15.45 1.17 0.64
CA ALA A 80 -16.86 1.17 0.30
C ALA A 80 -17.14 1.93 -1.00
N GLY A 81 -16.43 3.04 -1.23
CA GLY A 81 -16.58 3.82 -2.45
C GLY A 81 -15.92 3.21 -3.69
N ARG A 82 -15.10 2.15 -3.55
CA ARG A 82 -14.14 1.74 -4.59
C ARG A 82 -14.01 0.21 -4.74
N PRO A 83 -15.07 -0.50 -5.14
CA PRO A 83 -15.03 -1.95 -5.34
C PRO A 83 -14.02 -2.38 -6.43
N GLU A 84 -13.64 -1.48 -7.34
CA GLU A 84 -12.68 -1.77 -8.42
C GLU A 84 -11.21 -1.85 -7.96
N LEU A 85 -10.90 -1.56 -6.69
CA LEU A 85 -9.55 -1.73 -6.14
C LEU A 85 -9.11 -3.19 -6.06
N GLY A 86 -10.03 -4.12 -6.31
CA GLY A 86 -9.74 -5.54 -6.46
C GLY A 86 -9.38 -6.21 -5.13
N PRO A 87 -8.99 -7.50 -5.17
CA PRO A 87 -8.67 -8.24 -3.96
C PRO A 87 -7.41 -7.69 -3.31
N ILE A 88 -7.36 -7.78 -1.98
CA ILE A 88 -6.25 -7.30 -1.17
C ILE A 88 -4.97 -8.07 -1.50
N ARG A 89 -3.89 -7.36 -1.82
CA ARG A 89 -2.58 -7.93 -2.15
C ARG A 89 -1.50 -7.43 -1.20
N PRO A 90 -1.42 -8.02 0.02
CA PRO A 90 -0.45 -7.58 1.01
C PRO A 90 0.98 -7.88 0.53
N LEU A 91 1.94 -7.14 1.08
CA LEU A 91 3.37 -7.31 0.81
C LEU A 91 3.80 -7.08 -0.66
N THR A 92 3.03 -6.33 -1.43
CA THR A 92 3.44 -5.91 -2.78
C THR A 92 4.22 -4.59 -2.79
N ARG A 93 4.04 -3.75 -1.76
CA ARG A 93 4.67 -2.42 -1.62
C ARG A 93 5.25 -2.17 -0.24
N CYS A 94 6.29 -1.36 -0.21
CA CYS A 94 6.93 -0.93 1.03
C CYS A 94 5.99 -0.02 1.83
N LEU A 95 5.67 -0.40 3.06
CA LEU A 95 4.85 0.42 3.97
C LEU A 95 5.49 1.78 4.29
N ARG A 96 6.82 1.92 4.12
CA ARG A 96 7.56 3.16 4.39
C ARG A 96 7.55 4.13 3.20
N CYS A 97 8.06 3.67 2.06
CA CYS A 97 8.35 4.52 0.91
C CYS A 97 7.49 4.21 -0.31
N ASN A 98 6.54 3.29 -0.23
CA ASN A 98 5.60 2.91 -1.30
C ASN A 98 6.23 2.18 -2.51
N GLU A 99 7.55 1.98 -2.52
CA GLU A 99 8.26 1.25 -3.58
C GLU A 99 7.78 -0.21 -3.68
N PRO A 100 7.60 -0.77 -4.89
CA PRO A 100 7.37 -2.21 -5.07
C PRO A 100 8.44 -3.04 -4.35
N LEU A 101 8.00 -4.08 -3.65
CA LEU A 101 8.91 -4.99 -2.98
C LEU A 101 9.45 -6.01 -3.98
N VAL A 102 10.72 -6.38 -3.80
CA VAL A 102 11.38 -7.44 -4.57
C VAL A 102 11.56 -8.67 -3.69
N THR A 103 11.34 -9.85 -4.24
CA THR A 103 11.65 -11.11 -3.56
C THR A 103 13.16 -11.25 -3.38
N VAL A 104 13.59 -11.73 -2.22
CA VAL A 104 15.00 -11.98 -1.89
C VAL A 104 15.14 -13.32 -1.19
N ASP A 105 16.30 -13.97 -1.35
CA ASP A 105 16.55 -15.25 -0.72
C ASP A 105 16.80 -15.12 0.78
N ALA A 106 16.40 -16.16 1.53
CA ALA A 106 16.63 -16.24 2.97
C ALA A 106 18.11 -16.07 3.35
N ALA A 107 19.02 -16.55 2.50
CA ALA A 107 20.47 -16.41 2.69
C ALA A 107 20.93 -14.94 2.66
N GLU A 108 20.35 -14.13 1.78
CA GLU A 108 20.71 -12.71 1.66
C GLU A 108 20.23 -11.87 2.85
N VAL A 109 19.08 -12.24 3.42
CA VAL A 109 18.48 -11.51 4.55
C VAL A 109 18.91 -12.05 5.91
N ALA A 110 19.56 -13.21 5.96
CA ALA A 110 20.00 -13.86 7.19
C ALA A 110 20.78 -12.93 8.15
N PRO A 111 21.67 -12.03 7.69
CA PRO A 111 22.40 -11.11 8.58
C PRO A 111 21.51 -10.03 9.19
N SER A 112 20.35 -9.73 8.58
CA SER A 112 19.49 -8.59 8.90
C SER A 112 18.18 -9.00 9.57
N VAL A 113 17.96 -10.30 9.78
CA VAL A 113 16.69 -10.87 10.27
C VAL A 113 16.96 -11.77 11.48
N PRO A 114 16.14 -11.72 12.54
CA PRO A 114 16.33 -12.59 13.70
C PRO A 114 16.31 -14.09 13.34
N PRO A 115 17.16 -14.94 13.96
CA PRO A 115 17.23 -16.38 13.65
C PRO A 115 15.89 -17.11 13.74
N TYR A 116 15.03 -16.72 14.68
CA TYR A 116 13.68 -17.28 14.80
C TYR A 116 12.85 -17.07 13.53
N VAL A 117 12.95 -15.91 12.87
CA VAL A 117 12.19 -15.63 11.64
C VAL A 117 12.73 -16.48 10.48
N LEU A 118 14.05 -16.64 10.36
CA LEU A 118 14.68 -17.51 9.36
C LEU A 118 14.30 -18.99 9.55
N ALA A 119 14.06 -19.42 10.79
CA ALA A 119 13.61 -20.78 11.09
C ALA A 119 12.15 -21.03 10.68
N HIS A 120 11.29 -20.01 10.70
CA HIS A 120 9.84 -20.13 10.49
C HIS A 120 9.35 -19.63 9.13
N HIS A 121 10.18 -18.88 8.39
CA HIS A 121 9.81 -18.28 7.11
C HIS A 121 10.89 -18.53 6.06
N ARG A 122 10.45 -18.86 4.83
CA ARG A 122 11.33 -19.09 3.69
C ARG A 122 11.23 -18.02 2.61
N GLU A 123 10.19 -17.20 2.66
CA GLU A 123 9.92 -16.15 1.68
C GLU A 123 10.18 -14.78 2.31
N PHE A 124 11.02 -13.99 1.66
CA PHE A 124 11.36 -12.65 2.10
C PHE A 124 11.24 -11.67 0.95
N CYS A 125 10.87 -10.45 1.27
CA CYS A 125 10.86 -9.36 0.31
C CYS A 125 11.58 -8.15 0.88
N ARG A 126 12.36 -7.50 0.04
CA ARG A 126 13.14 -6.32 0.39
C ARG A 126 12.61 -5.12 -0.39
N CYS A 127 12.61 -3.97 0.25
CA CYS A 127 12.44 -2.71 -0.47
C CYS A 127 13.80 -2.29 -1.08
N PRO A 128 13.88 -2.06 -2.40
CA PRO A 128 15.14 -1.66 -3.04
C PRO A 128 15.57 -0.23 -2.65
N SER A 129 14.61 0.65 -2.31
CA SER A 129 14.90 2.03 -1.92
C SER A 129 15.34 2.16 -0.45
N CYS A 130 14.64 1.51 0.49
CA CYS A 130 14.87 1.72 1.92
C CYS A 130 15.38 0.49 2.67
N ASN A 131 15.66 -0.61 1.98
CA ASN A 131 16.23 -1.86 2.52
C ASN A 131 15.42 -2.55 3.63
N ARG A 132 14.15 -2.17 3.84
CA ARG A 132 13.28 -2.87 4.78
C ARG A 132 12.96 -4.26 4.25
N ILE A 133 13.05 -5.24 5.15
CA ILE A 133 12.73 -6.63 4.88
C ILE A 133 11.34 -6.93 5.44
N TYR A 134 10.56 -7.68 4.66
CA TYR A 134 9.20 -8.11 4.93
C TYR A 134 9.11 -9.62 4.71
N TRP A 135 8.24 -10.28 5.45
CA TRP A 135 7.95 -11.71 5.29
C TRP A 135 6.45 -11.97 5.51
N PRO A 136 5.88 -13.01 4.87
CA PRO A 136 4.50 -13.41 5.07
C PRO A 136 4.33 -13.91 6.50
N GLY A 137 3.66 -13.10 7.33
CA GLY A 137 3.32 -13.44 8.71
C GLY A 137 1.84 -13.20 9.00
N THR A 138 1.48 -13.19 10.28
CA THR A 138 0.11 -12.93 10.79
C THR A 138 -0.47 -11.57 10.41
N HIS A 139 0.26 -10.73 9.64
CA HIS A 139 -0.20 -9.45 9.13
C HIS A 139 -1.50 -9.58 8.32
N ARG A 140 -1.64 -10.63 7.50
CA ARG A 140 -2.89 -10.87 6.76
C ARG A 140 -4.04 -11.18 7.70
N GLU A 141 -3.84 -12.07 8.67
CA GLU A 141 -4.87 -12.45 9.64
C GLU A 141 -5.32 -11.25 10.49
N ARG A 142 -4.36 -10.50 11.04
CA ARG A 142 -4.63 -9.27 11.81
C ARG A 142 -5.36 -8.22 10.98
N MET A 143 -4.98 -8.05 9.71
CA MET A 143 -5.67 -7.15 8.79
C MET A 143 -7.09 -7.64 8.50
N CYS A 144 -7.27 -8.92 8.16
CA CYS A 144 -8.58 -9.50 7.91
C CYS A 144 -9.49 -9.40 9.14
N GLU A 145 -8.97 -9.68 10.34
CA GLU A 145 -9.68 -9.51 11.60
C GLU A 145 -10.11 -8.06 11.80
N MET A 146 -9.19 -7.12 11.53
CA MET A 146 -9.49 -5.71 11.66
C MET A 146 -10.51 -5.21 10.63
N LEU A 147 -10.42 -5.66 9.38
CA LEU A 147 -11.41 -5.34 8.34
C LEU A 147 -12.79 -5.90 8.70
N ARG A 148 -12.86 -7.13 9.23
CA ARG A 148 -14.10 -7.73 9.74
C ARG A 148 -14.68 -6.95 10.92
N ARG A 149 -13.84 -6.45 11.84
CA ARG A 149 -14.27 -5.55 12.93
C ARG A 149 -14.86 -4.22 12.41
N LEU A 150 -14.51 -3.83 11.19
CA LEU A 150 -15.05 -2.65 10.51
C LEU A 150 -16.25 -2.97 9.61
N GLY A 151 -16.74 -4.21 9.63
CA GLY A 151 -17.86 -4.65 8.79
C GLY A 151 -17.49 -4.87 7.32
N LEU A 152 -16.21 -4.95 7.00
CA LEU A 152 -15.71 -5.15 5.64
C LEU A 152 -15.29 -6.61 5.43
N ASP A 153 -15.68 -7.21 4.30
CA ASP A 153 -15.20 -8.53 3.92
C ASP A 153 -13.83 -8.41 3.23
N PRO A 154 -12.74 -8.95 3.82
CA PRO A 154 -11.42 -8.95 3.19
C PRO A 154 -11.30 -9.90 1.98
N GLY A 155 -12.36 -10.64 1.65
CA GLY A 155 -12.37 -11.67 0.62
C GLY A 155 -11.69 -12.97 1.06
N PRO A 156 -11.87 -14.06 0.29
CA PRO A 156 -11.30 -15.36 0.65
C PRO A 156 -9.77 -15.29 0.70
N PRO A 157 -9.12 -16.07 1.60
CA PRO A 157 -7.68 -16.27 1.53
C PRO A 157 -7.26 -16.74 0.14
N PRO A 158 -6.13 -16.27 -0.40
CA PRO A 158 -5.54 -16.94 -1.55
C PRO A 158 -5.36 -18.42 -1.15
N ALA A 159 -5.77 -19.35 -2.03
CA ALA A 159 -5.83 -20.76 -1.71
C ALA A 159 -4.51 -21.22 -1.09
N ALA A 160 -4.60 -21.85 0.09
CA ALA A 160 -3.47 -22.46 0.78
C ALA A 160 -2.79 -23.45 -0.19
N GLY A 161 -1.56 -23.17 -0.59
CA GLY A 161 -0.85 -23.95 -1.63
C GLY A 161 -0.63 -23.23 -2.96
N SER A 162 -1.03 -21.97 -3.10
CA SER A 162 -0.60 -21.14 -4.22
C SER A 162 0.92 -20.94 -4.15
N ARG A 163 1.70 -21.61 -5.01
CA ARG A 163 3.15 -21.37 -5.25
C ARG A 163 3.46 -19.96 -5.80
N LYS A 164 2.54 -19.01 -5.64
CA LYS A 164 2.66 -17.68 -6.21
C LYS A 164 3.27 -16.81 -5.12
N PRO A 165 4.46 -16.22 -5.37
CA PRO A 165 5.16 -15.46 -4.35
C PRO A 165 4.24 -14.36 -3.79
N PRO A 166 4.32 -14.05 -2.49
CA PRO A 166 3.57 -12.95 -1.88
C PRO A 166 3.92 -11.59 -2.48
N CYS A 167 5.06 -11.52 -3.18
CA CYS A 167 5.58 -10.35 -3.84
C CYS A 167 5.49 -10.51 -5.36
N PRO A 168 5.27 -9.40 -6.10
CA PRO A 168 5.33 -9.45 -7.55
C PRO A 168 6.71 -9.97 -7.96
N SER A 169 6.75 -10.94 -8.88
CA SER A 169 7.99 -11.33 -9.54
C SER A 169 8.66 -10.06 -10.06
N ALA A 170 9.97 -9.91 -9.82
CA ALA A 170 10.72 -8.78 -10.36
C ALA A 170 10.42 -8.64 -11.86
N PRO A 171 10.24 -7.42 -12.40
CA PRO A 171 10.28 -7.27 -13.85
C PRO A 171 11.63 -7.81 -14.30
N HIS A 172 11.62 -8.78 -15.21
CA HIS A 172 12.82 -9.20 -15.91
C HIS A 172 13.45 -7.92 -16.48
N ARG A 173 14.58 -7.49 -15.92
CA ARG A 173 15.44 -6.54 -16.62
C ARG A 173 15.98 -7.34 -17.79
N GLU A 174 15.40 -7.15 -18.97
CA GLU A 174 16.13 -7.37 -20.20
C GLU A 174 17.31 -6.39 -20.16
N GLU A 175 18.47 -6.88 -19.76
CA GLU A 175 19.74 -6.22 -20.02
C GLU A 175 19.88 -6.13 -21.53
N GLY A 176 19.56 -4.95 -22.07
CA GLY A 176 19.85 -4.60 -23.44
C GLY A 176 21.36 -4.61 -23.66
N ALA A 177 21.79 -5.54 -24.50
CA ALA A 177 23.08 -5.53 -25.18
C ALA A 177 23.16 -4.39 -26.18
#